data_AF-A0A7X5Q9E6-F1
#
_entry.id   AF-A0A7X5Q9E6-F1
#
_cell.length_a   1.000
_cell.length_b   1.000
_cell.length_c   1.000
_cell.angle_alpha   90.00
_cell.angle_beta   90.00
_cell.angle_gamma   90.00
#
_symmetry.space_group_name_H-M   'P 1'
#
loop_
_entity.id
_entity.type
_entity.pdbx_description
1 polymer ?
#
loop_
_entity_poly.entity_id
_entity_poly.type
_entity_poly.pdbx_seq_one_letter_code
_entity_poly.pdbx_strand_id
1 'polypeptide(L)'
;MSKKIGHGHARGHGHDLPQLYEKLRLISICRLGHICRLYSLIFMFMMTFRVCISLFLVLFVVTFFSSCKREDEPRPLSRSVVVSIAPYKFFVEEIAGNTIDVDLMVPTGGSPHSYEPTTRQILATSKADIWFQIGESFEARAFQALKSYNPEMEVIDMRKGIDLIDEKGHVHCHHHNCKDPHIWLSPRLVKKQAEVIAATLSQHYPEHAERYEKSLRKFQQKLDGLDVQIGSIVQQAKSRSFLVSHPAYAYFCRDYGLMQLSIEFEGKEPTPQHLTEVLNRAREMGAKVVFIQAQHLSKGARLVAEELDAEVVELDPLDENYFENMLHIAKSIAAQ
;
A
#
# COMPACT_ATOMS: atom_id res chain seq x y z
N MET A 1 38.77 -30.42 124.13
CA MET A 1 40.01 -30.11 124.87
C MET A 1 40.90 -29.27 123.94
N SER A 2 41.42 -28.15 124.46
CA SER A 2 42.04 -26.99 123.77
C SER A 2 43.36 -27.30 123.01
N LYS A 3 43.69 -26.59 121.90
CA LYS A 3 44.78 -25.58 121.71
C LYS A 3 45.31 -25.71 120.24
N LYS A 4 45.95 -24.77 119.51
CA LYS A 4 46.38 -23.35 119.60
C LYS A 4 47.03 -22.95 118.23
N ILE A 5 46.91 -21.66 117.82
CA ILE A 5 47.96 -20.69 117.34
C ILE A 5 48.80 -21.06 116.08
N GLY A 6 49.18 -20.19 115.14
CA GLY A 6 49.16 -18.72 115.00
C GLY A 6 49.88 -18.24 113.72
N HIS A 7 49.95 -16.92 113.56
CA HIS A 7 50.45 -16.12 112.42
C HIS A 7 51.96 -16.17 112.11
N GLY A 8 52.33 -15.81 110.87
CA GLY A 8 53.67 -15.37 110.45
C GLY A 8 53.62 -14.49 109.20
N HIS A 9 54.43 -13.41 109.16
CA HIS A 9 54.47 -12.33 108.17
C HIS A 9 55.90 -12.24 107.57
N ALA A 10 56.05 -11.87 106.29
CA ALA A 10 57.36 -11.47 105.71
C ALA A 10 57.20 -10.53 104.50
N ARG A 11 58.11 -9.55 104.39
CA ARG A 11 58.20 -8.45 103.40
C ARG A 11 59.14 -8.79 102.22
N GLY A 12 59.05 -8.04 101.10
CA GLY A 12 60.19 -7.87 100.18
C GLY A 12 59.91 -7.12 98.86
N HIS A 13 60.44 -5.89 98.77
CA HIS A 13 60.94 -5.06 97.64
C HIS A 13 60.31 -5.04 96.22
N GLY A 14 60.17 -3.82 95.67
CA GLY A 14 59.84 -3.52 94.27
C GLY A 14 61.01 -2.97 93.45
N HIS A 15 60.83 -2.88 92.12
CA HIS A 15 61.56 -2.01 91.18
C HIS A 15 60.78 -1.90 89.83
N ASP A 16 60.61 -0.65 89.36
CA ASP A 16 60.57 -0.17 87.97
C ASP A 16 59.72 -0.89 86.89
N LEU A 17 58.40 -0.63 86.90
CA LEU A 17 57.42 -0.95 85.84
C LEU A 17 56.95 0.19 84.88
N PRO A 18 57.21 1.51 85.07
CA PRO A 18 56.47 2.52 84.29
C PRO A 18 56.82 2.64 82.80
N GLN A 19 58.05 2.32 82.37
CA GLN A 19 58.50 2.63 81.00
C GLN A 19 58.12 1.58 79.94
N LEU A 20 57.83 0.33 80.34
CA LEU A 20 57.41 -0.72 79.39
C LEU A 20 55.94 -0.57 78.97
N TYR A 21 55.11 -0.01 79.86
CA TYR A 21 53.66 0.08 79.68
C TYR A 21 53.25 1.11 78.61
N GLU A 22 53.97 2.23 78.51
CA GLU A 22 53.74 3.29 77.50
C GLU A 22 54.03 2.82 76.07
N LYS A 23 55.15 2.11 75.83
CA LYS A 23 55.50 1.58 74.50
C LYS A 23 54.53 0.50 74.01
N LEU A 24 54.04 -0.37 74.90
CA LEU A 24 53.05 -1.40 74.56
C LEU A 24 51.67 -0.78 74.25
N ARG A 25 51.28 0.31 74.93
CA ARG A 25 50.03 1.03 74.64
C ARG A 25 50.01 1.65 73.24
N LEU A 26 51.10 2.31 72.84
CA LEU A 26 51.19 2.96 71.52
C LEU A 26 51.13 1.96 70.34
N ILE A 27 51.77 0.79 70.47
CA ILE A 27 51.72 -0.26 69.43
C ILE A 27 50.32 -0.89 69.33
N SER A 28 49.63 -1.06 70.46
CA SER A 28 48.28 -1.64 70.50
C SER A 28 47.23 -0.71 69.87
N ILE A 29 47.29 0.60 70.14
CA ILE A 29 46.40 1.61 69.55
C ILE A 29 46.62 1.73 68.04
N CYS A 30 47.87 1.68 67.59
CA CYS A 30 48.19 1.76 66.15
C CYS A 30 47.72 0.51 65.39
N ARG A 31 47.87 -0.70 65.96
CA ARG A 31 47.37 -1.94 65.35
C ARG A 31 45.84 -2.00 65.29
N LEU A 32 45.13 -1.50 66.32
CA LEU A 32 43.66 -1.42 66.30
C LEU A 32 43.16 -0.46 65.20
N GLY A 33 43.83 0.67 65.01
CA GLY A 33 43.48 1.63 63.95
C GLY A 33 43.64 1.07 62.53
N HIS A 34 44.71 0.30 62.29
CA HIS A 34 44.90 -0.38 61.00
C HIS A 34 43.87 -1.49 60.75
N ILE A 35 43.49 -2.24 61.78
CA ILE A 35 42.45 -3.27 61.70
C ILE A 35 41.08 -2.61 61.41
N CYS A 36 40.71 -1.55 62.13
CA CYS A 36 39.46 -0.81 61.87
C CYS A 36 39.39 -0.22 60.46
N ARG A 37 40.50 0.35 59.94
CA ARG A 37 40.56 0.85 58.56
C ARG A 37 40.43 -0.27 57.54
N LEU A 38 41.05 -1.42 57.79
CA LEU A 38 40.93 -2.59 56.92
C LEU A 38 39.51 -3.15 56.88
N TYR A 39 38.84 -3.26 58.03
CA TYR A 39 37.43 -3.66 58.10
C TYR A 39 36.49 -2.65 57.43
N SER A 40 36.74 -1.35 57.59
CA SER A 40 35.95 -0.30 56.91
C SER A 40 36.14 -0.35 55.38
N LEU A 41 37.36 -0.59 54.90
CA LEU A 41 37.66 -0.75 53.47
C LEU A 41 37.02 -2.02 52.90
N ILE A 42 37.09 -3.14 53.61
CA ILE A 42 36.44 -4.41 53.22
C ILE A 42 34.92 -4.24 53.20
N PHE A 43 34.33 -3.60 54.22
CA PHE A 43 32.89 -3.34 54.27
C PHE A 43 32.43 -2.43 53.13
N MET A 44 33.18 -1.38 52.83
CA MET A 44 32.88 -0.47 51.73
C MET A 44 33.01 -1.19 50.37
N PHE A 45 34.05 -2.01 50.19
CA PHE A 45 34.26 -2.82 48.98
C PHE A 45 33.14 -3.86 48.78
N MET A 46 32.72 -4.54 49.85
CA MET A 46 31.59 -5.48 49.81
C MET A 46 30.28 -4.77 49.48
N MET A 47 30.07 -3.55 49.98
CA MET A 47 28.87 -2.78 49.69
C MET A 47 28.85 -2.29 48.23
N THR A 48 29.96 -1.77 47.72
CA THR A 48 30.08 -1.39 46.30
C THR A 48 29.93 -2.60 45.37
N PHE A 49 30.49 -3.75 45.75
CA PHE A 49 30.37 -4.99 44.97
C PHE A 49 28.92 -5.50 44.89
N ARG A 50 28.16 -5.41 45.99
CA ARG A 50 26.72 -5.76 46.01
C ARG A 50 25.87 -4.81 45.15
N VAL A 51 26.19 -3.52 45.14
CA VAL A 51 25.51 -2.53 44.30
C VAL A 51 25.80 -2.77 42.81
N CYS A 52 27.07 -3.04 42.45
CA CYS A 52 27.45 -3.36 41.07
C CYS A 52 26.81 -4.66 40.57
N ILE A 53 26.74 -5.71 41.41
CA ILE A 53 26.04 -6.97 41.05
C ILE A 53 24.55 -6.72 40.84
N SER A 54 23.92 -5.90 41.70
CA SER A 54 22.49 -5.58 41.58
C SER A 54 22.20 -4.78 40.30
N LEU A 55 23.05 -3.81 39.96
CA LEU A 55 22.97 -3.05 38.71
C LEU A 55 23.19 -3.94 37.47
N PHE A 56 24.14 -4.87 37.54
CA PHE A 56 24.41 -5.82 36.45
C PHE A 56 23.24 -6.81 36.25
N LEU A 57 22.64 -7.31 37.33
CA LEU A 57 21.46 -8.18 37.26
C LEU A 57 20.24 -7.45 36.69
N VAL A 58 20.01 -6.19 37.06
CA VAL A 58 18.92 -5.37 36.49
C VAL A 58 19.15 -5.14 34.99
N LEU A 59 20.38 -4.81 34.59
CA LEU A 59 20.72 -4.60 33.18
C LEU A 59 20.56 -5.89 32.36
N PHE A 60 20.96 -7.04 32.91
CA PHE A 60 20.81 -8.34 32.26
C PHE A 60 19.34 -8.74 32.07
N VAL A 61 18.48 -8.48 33.06
CA VAL A 61 17.04 -8.72 32.97
C VAL A 61 16.38 -7.82 31.90
N VAL A 62 16.76 -6.54 31.81
CA VAL A 62 16.25 -5.62 30.77
C VAL A 62 16.63 -6.09 29.37
N THR A 63 17.85 -6.64 29.18
CA THR A 63 18.26 -7.18 27.88
C THR A 63 17.56 -8.50 27.51
N PHE A 64 17.18 -9.32 28.49
CA PHE A 64 16.49 -10.60 28.24
C PHE A 64 15.02 -10.43 27.84
N PHE A 65 14.32 -9.40 28.34
CA PHE A 65 12.93 -9.13 27.97
C PHE A 65 12.74 -8.48 26.59
N SER A 66 13.83 -8.03 25.94
CA SER A 66 13.75 -7.45 24.59
C SER A 66 13.82 -8.50 23.47
N SER A 67 13.92 -9.80 23.81
CA SER A 67 13.93 -10.91 22.85
C SER A 67 12.64 -11.75 22.90
N CYS A 68 11.50 -11.10 23.14
CA CYS A 68 10.23 -11.66 22.68
C CYS A 68 10.17 -11.48 21.16
N LYS A 69 10.61 -12.51 20.44
CA LYS A 69 10.22 -12.74 19.05
C LYS A 69 8.70 -12.69 19.01
N ARG A 70 8.14 -11.70 18.33
CA ARG A 70 6.71 -11.58 18.06
C ARG A 70 6.33 -12.81 17.23
N GLU A 71 5.70 -13.79 17.88
CA GLU A 71 4.97 -14.81 17.13
C GLU A 71 3.92 -14.08 16.32
N ASP A 72 3.83 -14.39 15.03
CA ASP A 72 2.79 -13.89 14.13
C ASP A 72 1.44 -14.28 14.74
N GLU A 73 0.83 -13.36 15.48
CA GLU A 73 -0.59 -13.39 15.80
C GLU A 73 -1.33 -13.77 14.52
N PRO A 74 -2.24 -14.76 14.54
CA PRO A 74 -3.05 -15.08 13.37
C PRO A 74 -3.73 -13.79 12.92
N ARG A 75 -3.37 -13.29 11.73
CA ARG A 75 -3.96 -12.06 11.19
C ARG A 75 -5.48 -12.23 11.32
N PRO A 76 -6.19 -11.28 11.96
CA PRO A 76 -7.64 -11.30 11.92
C PRO A 76 -8.05 -11.40 10.44
N LEU A 77 -9.06 -12.22 10.14
CA LEU A 77 -9.63 -12.42 8.79
C LEU A 77 -9.43 -11.13 8.00
N SER A 78 -8.52 -11.17 7.02
CA SER A 78 -8.01 -9.96 6.37
C SER A 78 -9.19 -9.24 5.74
N ARG A 79 -9.59 -8.10 6.31
CA ARG A 79 -10.54 -7.17 5.69
C ARG A 79 -10.04 -6.94 4.27
N SER A 80 -10.72 -7.51 3.29
CA SER A 80 -10.23 -7.47 1.93
C SER A 80 -11.30 -7.03 0.96
N VAL A 81 -10.85 -6.26 0.00
CA VAL A 81 -11.65 -5.72 -1.09
C VAL A 81 -11.03 -6.24 -2.37
N VAL A 82 -11.87 -6.66 -3.31
CA VAL A 82 -11.43 -6.99 -4.66
C VAL A 82 -11.86 -5.90 -5.62
N VAL A 83 -10.97 -5.56 -6.53
CA VAL A 83 -11.25 -4.72 -7.69
C VAL A 83 -10.97 -5.49 -8.97
N SER A 84 -11.66 -5.12 -10.05
CA SER A 84 -11.48 -5.82 -11.32
C SER A 84 -10.18 -5.45 -12.04
N ILE A 85 -9.78 -4.18 -12.02
CA ILE A 85 -8.61 -3.67 -12.77
C ILE A 85 -7.73 -2.75 -11.91
N ALA A 86 -6.45 -2.60 -12.31
CA ALA A 86 -5.43 -1.90 -11.54
C ALA A 86 -5.73 -0.42 -11.23
N PRO A 87 -6.34 0.40 -12.13
CA PRO A 87 -6.72 1.77 -11.77
C PRO A 87 -7.65 1.85 -10.56
N TYR A 88 -8.60 0.91 -10.41
CA TYR A 88 -9.47 0.89 -9.23
C TYR A 88 -8.75 0.42 -7.98
N LYS A 89 -7.69 -0.39 -8.11
CA LYS A 89 -6.83 -0.76 -6.97
C LYS A 89 -6.19 0.48 -6.40
N PHE A 90 -5.59 1.29 -7.27
CA PHE A 90 -5.03 2.59 -6.90
C PHE A 90 -6.07 3.50 -6.23
N PHE A 91 -7.31 3.57 -6.75
CA PHE A 91 -8.37 4.41 -6.16
C PHE A 91 -8.77 3.96 -4.75
N VAL A 92 -8.94 2.66 -4.55
CA VAL A 92 -9.27 2.09 -3.25
C VAL A 92 -8.11 2.30 -2.27
N GLU A 93 -6.86 2.11 -2.69
CA GLU A 93 -5.67 2.31 -1.86
C GLU A 93 -5.46 3.80 -1.48
N GLU A 94 -5.72 4.75 -2.38
CA GLU A 94 -5.68 6.19 -2.08
C GLU A 94 -6.68 6.57 -0.97
N ILE A 95 -7.83 5.89 -0.90
CA ILE A 95 -8.87 6.15 0.10
C ILE A 95 -8.57 5.39 1.39
N ALA A 96 -8.32 4.08 1.29
CA ALA A 96 -8.20 3.20 2.45
C ALA A 96 -6.82 3.25 3.12
N GLY A 97 -5.77 3.48 2.35
CA GLY A 97 -4.39 3.35 2.82
C GLY A 97 -4.12 1.93 3.31
N ASN A 98 -3.68 1.78 4.55
CA ASN A 98 -3.28 0.49 5.13
C ASN A 98 -4.35 -0.16 6.03
N THR A 99 -5.62 0.23 5.90
CA THR A 99 -6.70 -0.31 6.75
C THR A 99 -7.30 -1.60 6.20
N ILE A 100 -7.13 -1.88 4.91
CA ILE A 100 -7.67 -3.05 4.20
C ILE A 100 -6.64 -3.56 3.19
N ASP A 101 -6.71 -4.83 2.86
CA ASP A 101 -5.98 -5.42 1.75
C ASP A 101 -6.81 -5.27 0.46
N VAL A 102 -6.17 -4.85 -0.64
CA VAL A 102 -6.85 -4.66 -1.95
C VAL A 102 -6.30 -5.64 -2.97
N ASP A 103 -7.13 -6.62 -3.33
CA ASP A 103 -6.81 -7.65 -4.30
C ASP A 103 -7.27 -7.26 -5.71
N LEU A 104 -6.51 -7.69 -6.71
CA LEU A 104 -6.76 -7.40 -8.12
C LEU A 104 -7.21 -8.66 -8.85
N MET A 105 -8.35 -8.59 -9.55
CA MET A 105 -8.86 -9.73 -10.31
C MET A 105 -8.18 -9.90 -11.67
N VAL A 106 -8.05 -8.86 -12.48
CA VAL A 106 -7.30 -8.94 -13.75
C VAL A 106 -5.83 -8.59 -13.46
N PRO A 107 -4.89 -9.55 -13.52
CA PRO A 107 -3.49 -9.28 -13.17
C PRO A 107 -2.90 -8.18 -14.07
N THR A 108 -1.91 -7.45 -13.55
CA THR A 108 -1.17 -6.44 -14.33
C THR A 108 -0.66 -7.02 -15.64
N GLY A 109 -0.92 -6.32 -16.75
CA GLY A 109 -0.61 -6.77 -18.11
C GLY A 109 -1.67 -7.70 -18.73
N GLY A 110 -2.71 -8.10 -17.99
CA GLY A 110 -3.87 -8.81 -18.51
C GLY A 110 -4.90 -7.86 -19.13
N SER A 111 -5.60 -8.33 -20.17
CA SER A 111 -6.74 -7.59 -20.75
C SER A 111 -8.04 -7.99 -20.08
N PRO A 112 -8.84 -7.05 -19.54
CA PRO A 112 -10.14 -7.35 -18.94
C PRO A 112 -11.15 -7.88 -19.97
N HIS A 113 -11.07 -7.41 -21.23
CA HIS A 113 -11.99 -7.79 -22.31
C HIS A 113 -11.95 -9.28 -22.64
N SER A 114 -10.78 -9.91 -22.51
CA SER A 114 -10.56 -11.34 -22.80
C SER A 114 -10.26 -12.14 -21.54
N TYR A 115 -10.48 -11.56 -20.35
CA TYR A 115 -10.10 -12.21 -19.10
C TYR A 115 -11.03 -13.37 -18.77
N GLU A 116 -10.46 -14.48 -18.29
CA GLU A 116 -11.23 -15.60 -17.75
C GLU A 116 -10.68 -15.99 -16.37
N PRO A 117 -11.38 -15.66 -15.27
CA PRO A 117 -10.91 -16.00 -13.93
C PRO A 117 -10.92 -17.52 -13.74
N THR A 118 -9.83 -18.05 -13.20
CA THR A 118 -9.75 -19.47 -12.84
C THR A 118 -10.62 -19.79 -11.62
N THR A 119 -11.06 -21.04 -11.47
CA THR A 119 -11.80 -21.48 -10.27
C THR A 119 -11.04 -21.18 -8.97
N ARG A 120 -9.71 -21.37 -8.99
CA ARG A 120 -8.84 -21.05 -7.83
C ARG A 120 -8.93 -19.57 -7.47
N GLN A 121 -8.95 -18.69 -8.47
CA GLN A 121 -9.06 -17.26 -8.25
C GLN A 121 -10.44 -16.84 -7.77
N ILE A 122 -11.51 -17.43 -8.31
CA ILE A 122 -12.88 -17.21 -7.81
C ILE A 122 -12.97 -17.60 -6.33
N LEU A 123 -12.42 -18.75 -5.94
CA LEU A 123 -12.38 -19.17 -4.53
C LEU A 123 -11.56 -18.23 -3.66
N ALA A 124 -10.43 -17.72 -4.15
CA ALA A 124 -9.63 -16.72 -3.42
C ALA A 124 -10.42 -15.41 -3.25
N THR A 125 -11.00 -14.91 -4.33
CA THR A 125 -11.82 -13.68 -4.39
C THR A 125 -13.04 -13.77 -3.48
N SER A 126 -13.67 -14.95 -3.39
CA SER A 126 -14.87 -15.14 -2.56
C SER A 126 -14.65 -14.87 -1.06
N LYS A 127 -13.39 -14.79 -0.61
CA LYS A 127 -13.05 -14.45 0.78
C LYS A 127 -13.17 -12.96 1.09
N ALA A 128 -13.26 -12.10 0.07
CA ALA A 128 -13.37 -10.65 0.24
C ALA A 128 -14.78 -10.23 0.67
N ASP A 129 -14.85 -9.11 1.38
CA ASP A 129 -16.09 -8.53 1.88
C ASP A 129 -16.83 -7.75 0.78
N ILE A 130 -16.05 -7.07 -0.07
CA ILE A 130 -16.56 -6.16 -1.12
C ILE A 130 -15.88 -6.48 -2.46
N TRP A 131 -16.64 -6.41 -3.55
CA TRP A 131 -16.11 -6.34 -4.91
C TRP A 131 -16.63 -5.13 -5.67
N PHE A 132 -15.69 -4.29 -6.14
CA PHE A 132 -15.97 -3.19 -7.05
C PHE A 132 -15.80 -3.64 -8.50
N GLN A 133 -16.92 -3.85 -9.20
CA GLN A 133 -16.97 -4.32 -10.60
C GLN A 133 -17.16 -3.14 -11.57
N ILE A 134 -16.75 -3.31 -12.83
CA ILE A 134 -16.67 -2.23 -13.83
C ILE A 134 -17.56 -2.43 -15.06
N GLY A 135 -18.29 -3.55 -15.13
CA GLY A 135 -19.18 -3.92 -16.22
C GLY A 135 -18.60 -4.80 -17.31
N GLU A 136 -17.45 -5.42 -17.07
CA GLU A 136 -16.77 -6.28 -18.04
C GLU A 136 -17.49 -7.63 -18.20
N SER A 137 -17.34 -8.25 -19.37
CA SER A 137 -18.11 -9.45 -19.73
C SER A 137 -17.84 -10.64 -18.79
N PHE A 138 -16.60 -10.80 -18.34
CA PHE A 138 -16.21 -11.88 -17.43
C PHE A 138 -16.85 -11.75 -16.05
N GLU A 139 -17.20 -10.52 -15.64
CA GLU A 139 -17.73 -10.22 -14.30
C GLU A 139 -19.11 -10.85 -14.12
N ALA A 140 -19.94 -10.89 -15.16
CA ALA A 140 -21.26 -11.53 -15.10
C ALA A 140 -21.15 -13.03 -14.76
N ARG A 141 -20.13 -13.71 -15.29
CA ARG A 141 -19.84 -15.11 -14.97
C ARG A 141 -19.24 -15.26 -13.58
N ALA A 142 -18.29 -14.40 -13.22
CA ALA A 142 -17.67 -14.40 -11.91
C ALA A 142 -18.70 -14.17 -10.80
N PHE A 143 -19.64 -13.25 -11.00
CA PHE A 143 -20.70 -12.89 -10.07
C PHE A 143 -21.50 -14.09 -9.56
N GLN A 144 -21.97 -14.96 -10.48
CA GLN A 144 -22.77 -16.13 -10.09
C GLN A 144 -21.99 -17.08 -9.18
N ALA A 145 -20.71 -17.34 -9.52
CA ALA A 145 -19.86 -18.21 -8.72
C ALA A 145 -19.51 -17.57 -7.37
N LEU A 146 -19.16 -16.28 -7.36
CA LEU A 146 -18.82 -15.53 -6.15
C LEU A 146 -19.99 -15.48 -5.16
N LYS A 147 -21.21 -15.17 -5.62
CA LYS A 147 -22.40 -15.16 -4.75
C LYS A 147 -22.77 -16.54 -4.22
N SER A 148 -22.43 -17.61 -4.94
CA SER A 148 -22.60 -18.98 -4.46
C SER A 148 -21.63 -19.31 -3.31
N TYR A 149 -20.37 -18.89 -3.40
CA TYR A 149 -19.36 -19.12 -2.37
C TYR A 149 -19.43 -18.15 -1.19
N ASN A 150 -19.81 -16.89 -1.44
CA ASN A 150 -19.97 -15.86 -0.43
C ASN A 150 -21.27 -15.05 -0.68
N PRO A 151 -22.40 -15.51 -0.11
CA PRO A 151 -23.68 -14.82 -0.22
C PRO A 151 -23.72 -13.44 0.44
N GLU A 152 -22.81 -13.14 1.37
CA GLU A 152 -22.76 -11.86 2.10
C GLU A 152 -21.89 -10.81 1.39
N MET A 153 -21.05 -11.23 0.44
CA MET A 153 -20.21 -10.32 -0.36
C MET A 153 -21.06 -9.21 -0.98
N GLU A 154 -20.70 -7.95 -0.69
CA GLU A 154 -21.31 -6.81 -1.35
C GLU A 154 -20.63 -6.57 -2.71
N VAL A 155 -21.42 -6.51 -3.77
CA VAL A 155 -20.92 -6.24 -5.12
C VAL A 155 -21.42 -4.87 -5.55
N ILE A 156 -20.48 -3.96 -5.80
CA ILE A 156 -20.74 -2.58 -6.17
C ILE A 156 -20.44 -2.39 -7.66
N ASP A 157 -21.47 -2.05 -8.43
CA ASP A 157 -21.32 -1.66 -9.84
C ASP A 157 -20.86 -0.19 -9.94
N MET A 158 -19.60 0.00 -10.31
CA MET A 158 -18.97 1.32 -10.40
C MET A 158 -19.50 2.18 -11.56
N ARG A 159 -20.37 1.63 -12.41
CA ARG A 159 -21.05 2.36 -13.49
C ARG A 159 -22.33 3.04 -13.01
N LYS A 160 -22.87 2.65 -11.85
CA LYS A 160 -24.15 3.14 -11.37
C LYS A 160 -24.09 4.66 -11.12
N GLY A 161 -25.07 5.39 -11.66
CA GLY A 161 -25.14 6.85 -11.53
C GLY A 161 -24.24 7.61 -12.51
N ILE A 162 -23.64 6.91 -13.49
CA ILE A 162 -22.87 7.51 -14.57
C ILE A 162 -23.68 7.47 -15.86
N ASP A 163 -23.66 8.58 -16.60
CA ASP A 163 -24.18 8.63 -17.96
C ASP A 163 -23.18 7.95 -18.91
N LEU A 164 -23.46 6.68 -19.22
CA LEU A 164 -22.56 5.81 -19.96
C LEU A 164 -22.60 6.13 -21.46
N ILE A 165 -21.41 6.29 -22.03
CA ILE A 165 -21.23 6.51 -23.47
C ILE A 165 -21.60 5.22 -24.22
N ASP A 166 -22.45 5.34 -25.23
CA ASP A 166 -22.66 4.28 -26.20
C ASP A 166 -21.37 4.06 -26.98
N GLU A 167 -20.96 2.82 -27.15
CA GLU A 167 -19.89 2.48 -28.06
C GLU A 167 -20.32 2.86 -29.49
N LYS A 168 -19.82 3.99 -30.00
CA LYS A 168 -20.18 4.49 -31.34
C LYS A 168 -19.58 3.56 -32.40
N GLY A 169 -20.43 2.78 -33.07
CA GLY A 169 -20.03 1.91 -34.19
C GLY A 169 -20.94 0.71 -34.47
N HIS A 170 -21.93 0.44 -33.65
CA HIS A 170 -22.76 -0.76 -33.81
C HIS A 170 -23.77 -0.65 -34.96
N VAL A 171 -23.41 -1.20 -36.13
CA VAL A 171 -24.38 -1.63 -37.14
C VAL A 171 -24.88 -3.06 -36.85
N HIS A 172 -24.22 -3.84 -35.95
CA HIS A 172 -24.57 -5.24 -35.69
C HIS A 172 -24.35 -5.70 -34.23
N CYS A 173 -24.89 -5.01 -33.24
CA CYS A 173 -24.98 -5.58 -31.89
C CYS A 173 -26.36 -6.19 -31.65
N HIS A 174 -26.41 -7.52 -31.54
CA HIS A 174 -27.61 -8.27 -31.15
C HIS A 174 -27.85 -8.29 -29.63
N HIS A 175 -27.07 -7.52 -28.85
CA HIS A 175 -27.20 -7.38 -27.40
C HIS A 175 -27.54 -5.94 -27.04
N HIS A 176 -28.60 -5.75 -26.26
CA HIS A 176 -29.24 -4.46 -25.96
C HIS A 176 -28.45 -3.52 -25.02
N ASN A 177 -27.11 -3.59 -24.90
CA ASN A 177 -26.41 -2.83 -23.84
C ASN A 177 -24.89 -2.60 -24.02
N CYS A 178 -24.41 -2.30 -25.23
CA CYS A 178 -22.98 -2.02 -25.45
C CYS A 178 -22.60 -0.60 -25.00
N LYS A 179 -22.18 -0.50 -23.74
CA LYS A 179 -21.74 0.72 -23.07
C LYS A 179 -20.24 0.66 -22.85
N ASP A 180 -19.55 1.75 -23.15
CA ASP A 180 -18.09 1.84 -23.00
C ASP A 180 -17.71 1.70 -21.50
N PRO A 181 -16.88 0.70 -21.12
CA PRO A 181 -16.50 0.46 -19.73
C PRO A 181 -15.35 1.35 -19.23
N HIS A 182 -14.65 2.09 -20.10
CA HIS A 182 -13.39 2.79 -19.82
C HIS A 182 -13.55 4.12 -19.05
N ILE A 183 -14.45 4.12 -18.06
CA ILE A 183 -14.87 5.26 -17.25
C ILE A 183 -13.72 5.93 -16.50
N TRP A 184 -12.75 5.13 -16.04
CA TRP A 184 -11.63 5.59 -15.22
C TRP A 184 -10.70 6.57 -15.96
N LEU A 185 -10.78 6.65 -17.29
CA LEU A 185 -10.06 7.64 -18.10
C LEU A 185 -10.68 9.04 -18.05
N SER A 186 -11.70 9.25 -17.21
CA SER A 186 -12.23 10.57 -16.84
C SER A 186 -11.94 10.86 -15.37
N PRO A 187 -11.00 11.77 -15.05
CA PRO A 187 -10.77 12.19 -13.66
C PRO A 187 -12.04 12.72 -12.98
N ARG A 188 -12.93 13.35 -13.76
CA ARG A 188 -14.23 13.85 -13.30
C ARG A 188 -15.18 12.74 -12.85
N LEU A 189 -15.20 11.62 -13.57
CA LEU A 189 -16.00 10.45 -13.20
C LEU A 189 -15.33 9.67 -12.07
N VAL A 190 -13.99 9.57 -12.06
CA VAL A 190 -13.25 8.95 -10.94
C VAL A 190 -13.55 9.67 -9.62
N LYS A 191 -13.73 11.00 -9.61
CA LYS A 191 -14.18 11.73 -8.40
C LYS A 191 -15.51 11.21 -7.84
N LYS A 192 -16.49 10.91 -8.70
CA LYS A 192 -17.78 10.35 -8.28
C LYS A 192 -17.63 8.90 -7.80
N GLN A 193 -16.79 8.13 -8.48
CA GLN A 193 -16.50 6.75 -8.10
C GLN A 193 -15.76 6.67 -6.76
N ALA A 194 -14.87 7.62 -6.48
CA ALA A 194 -14.19 7.74 -5.20
C ALA A 194 -15.17 7.98 -4.04
N GLU A 195 -16.23 8.77 -4.26
CA GLU A 195 -17.29 8.97 -3.25
C GLU A 195 -18.01 7.65 -2.93
N VAL A 196 -18.34 6.87 -3.96
CA VAL A 196 -18.94 5.54 -3.79
C VAL A 196 -18.01 4.62 -3.01
N ILE A 197 -16.72 4.55 -3.39
CA ILE A 197 -15.72 3.73 -2.68
C ILE A 197 -15.65 4.13 -1.20
N ALA A 198 -15.46 5.42 -0.91
CA ALA A 198 -15.33 5.89 0.48
C ALA A 198 -16.60 5.63 1.31
N ALA A 199 -17.79 5.81 0.72
CA ALA A 199 -19.06 5.53 1.37
C ALA A 199 -19.21 4.03 1.68
N THR A 200 -18.95 3.15 0.71
CA THR A 200 -18.99 1.69 0.90
C THR A 200 -17.99 1.24 1.96
N LEU A 201 -16.75 1.72 1.89
CA LEU A 201 -15.73 1.39 2.89
C LEU A 201 -16.12 1.86 4.29
N SER A 202 -16.71 3.06 4.42
CA SER A 202 -17.15 3.59 5.71
C SER A 202 -18.34 2.83 6.29
N GLN A 203 -19.20 2.28 5.44
CA GLN A 203 -20.32 1.45 5.85
C GLN A 203 -19.85 0.09 6.40
N HIS A 204 -18.86 -0.54 5.74
CA HIS A 204 -18.32 -1.84 6.17
C HIS A 204 -17.32 -1.74 7.32
N TYR A 205 -16.54 -0.66 7.36
CA TYR A 205 -15.47 -0.45 8.34
C TYR A 205 -15.63 0.89 9.05
N PRO A 206 -16.70 1.06 9.87
CA PRO A 206 -17.06 2.32 10.49
C PRO A 206 -15.97 2.87 11.44
N GLU A 207 -15.11 2.02 11.98
CA GLU A 207 -13.94 2.40 12.78
C GLU A 207 -12.91 3.25 12.00
N HIS A 208 -12.99 3.25 10.67
CA HIS A 208 -12.09 3.99 9.77
C HIS A 208 -12.80 5.08 8.95
N ALA A 209 -14.10 5.29 9.17
CA ALA A 209 -14.91 6.23 8.37
C ALA A 209 -14.33 7.65 8.31
N GLU A 210 -13.89 8.22 9.44
CA GLU A 210 -13.29 9.57 9.46
C GLU A 210 -12.00 9.63 8.62
N ARG A 211 -11.22 8.54 8.63
CA ARG A 211 -10.00 8.43 7.82
C ARG A 211 -10.33 8.38 6.34
N TYR A 212 -11.28 7.55 5.92
CA TYR A 212 -11.70 7.44 4.52
C TYR A 212 -12.23 8.75 3.97
N GLU A 213 -13.05 9.45 4.76
CA GLU A 213 -13.60 10.75 4.41
C GLU A 213 -12.49 11.82 4.25
N LYS A 214 -11.46 11.79 5.11
CA LYS A 214 -10.29 12.67 4.96
C LYS A 214 -9.44 12.32 3.74
N SER A 215 -9.23 11.03 3.47
CA SER A 215 -8.50 10.54 2.29
C SER A 215 -9.22 10.90 1.00
N LEU A 216 -10.55 10.68 0.95
CA LEU A 216 -11.42 11.05 -0.16
C LEU A 216 -11.22 12.52 -0.55
N ARG A 217 -11.32 13.44 0.41
CA ARG A 217 -11.13 14.88 0.12
C ARG A 217 -9.75 15.18 -0.48
N LYS A 218 -8.69 14.55 0.02
CA LYS A 218 -7.34 14.70 -0.54
C LYS A 218 -7.25 14.13 -1.96
N PHE A 219 -7.82 12.95 -2.18
CA PHE A 219 -7.81 12.29 -3.47
C PHE A 219 -8.59 13.10 -4.51
N GLN A 220 -9.77 13.63 -4.15
CA GLN A 220 -10.55 14.53 -4.99
C GLN A 220 -9.79 15.81 -5.36
N GLN A 221 -9.05 16.42 -4.42
CA GLN A 221 -8.19 17.57 -4.71
C GLN A 221 -7.08 17.23 -5.71
N LYS A 222 -6.46 16.05 -5.60
CA LYS A 222 -5.47 15.57 -6.58
C LYS A 222 -6.11 15.37 -7.96
N LEU A 223 -7.32 14.80 -8.02
CA LEU A 223 -8.07 14.61 -9.27
C LEU A 223 -8.47 15.94 -9.92
N ASP A 224 -8.83 16.95 -9.13
CA ASP A 224 -9.09 18.31 -9.63
C ASP A 224 -7.83 18.94 -10.22
N GLY A 225 -6.69 18.78 -9.55
CA GLY A 225 -5.39 19.20 -10.07
C GLY A 225 -5.00 18.46 -11.35
N LEU A 226 -5.33 17.18 -11.46
CA LEU A 226 -5.10 16.36 -12.64
C LEU A 226 -5.96 16.83 -13.83
N ASP A 227 -7.27 17.06 -13.63
CA ASP A 227 -8.20 17.53 -14.68
C ASP A 227 -7.72 18.85 -15.29
N VAL A 228 -7.32 19.80 -14.45
CA VAL A 228 -6.80 21.11 -14.90
C VAL A 228 -5.50 20.96 -15.70
N GLN A 229 -4.58 20.10 -15.24
CA GLN A 229 -3.31 19.87 -15.93
C GLN A 229 -3.53 19.21 -17.30
N ILE A 230 -4.35 18.16 -17.36
CA ILE A 230 -4.68 17.49 -18.63
C ILE A 230 -5.32 18.50 -19.59
N GLY A 231 -6.32 19.25 -19.13
CA GLY A 231 -6.98 20.28 -19.92
C GLY A 231 -6.01 21.32 -20.48
N SER A 232 -5.03 21.75 -19.69
CA SER A 232 -4.00 22.70 -20.12
C SER A 232 -3.05 22.12 -21.18
N ILE A 233 -2.68 20.83 -21.04
CA ILE A 233 -1.80 20.12 -21.99
C ILE A 233 -2.53 19.93 -23.33
N VAL A 234 -3.73 19.33 -23.30
CA VAL A 234 -4.48 19.00 -24.53
C VAL A 234 -4.99 20.24 -25.26
N GLN A 235 -5.16 21.38 -24.59
CA GLN A 235 -5.48 22.65 -25.26
C GLN A 235 -4.39 23.07 -26.26
N GLN A 236 -3.13 22.73 -25.99
CA GLN A 236 -1.98 23.05 -26.84
C GLN A 236 -1.82 22.09 -28.03
N ALA A 237 -2.60 21.01 -28.08
CA ALA A 237 -2.57 20.04 -29.15
C ALA A 237 -2.92 20.69 -30.50
N LYS A 238 -2.12 20.39 -31.54
CA LYS A 238 -2.35 20.88 -32.91
C LYS A 238 -3.54 20.17 -33.56
N SER A 239 -3.74 18.89 -33.23
CA SER A 239 -4.87 18.09 -33.68
C SER A 239 -5.86 17.85 -32.55
N ARG A 240 -7.15 17.80 -32.89
CA ARG A 240 -8.22 17.34 -31.98
C ARG A 240 -8.57 15.87 -32.18
N SER A 241 -7.95 15.21 -33.16
CA SER A 241 -8.19 13.81 -33.49
C SER A 241 -6.91 13.00 -33.38
N PHE A 242 -6.99 11.78 -32.87
CA PHE A 242 -5.86 10.85 -32.77
C PHE A 242 -6.26 9.43 -33.14
N LEU A 243 -5.29 8.65 -33.63
CA LEU A 243 -5.48 7.27 -34.07
C LEU A 243 -5.05 6.29 -32.98
N VAL A 244 -5.94 5.39 -32.59
CA VAL A 244 -5.74 4.39 -31.54
C VAL A 244 -5.98 2.99 -32.08
N SER A 245 -5.31 1.98 -31.51
CA SER A 245 -5.61 0.58 -31.83
C SER A 245 -6.98 0.18 -31.31
N HIS A 246 -7.25 0.43 -30.02
CA HIS A 246 -8.48 0.05 -29.32
C HIS A 246 -9.24 1.30 -28.80
N PRO A 247 -10.58 1.35 -28.90
CA PRO A 247 -11.37 2.57 -28.63
C PRO A 247 -11.58 2.90 -27.13
N ALA A 248 -10.54 2.82 -26.29
CA ALA A 248 -10.68 3.04 -24.85
C ALA A 248 -10.95 4.49 -24.41
N TYR A 249 -10.66 5.50 -25.25
CA TYR A 249 -10.51 6.87 -24.79
C TYR A 249 -11.78 7.73 -24.91
N ALA A 250 -12.98 7.15 -25.01
CA ALA A 250 -14.19 7.92 -25.27
C ALA A 250 -14.52 8.93 -24.17
N TYR A 251 -14.36 8.55 -22.89
CA TYR A 251 -14.59 9.45 -21.74
C TYR A 251 -13.55 10.57 -21.67
N PHE A 252 -12.28 10.25 -21.95
CA PHE A 252 -11.21 11.24 -22.06
C PHE A 252 -11.51 12.24 -23.20
N CYS A 253 -11.89 11.72 -24.37
CA CYS A 253 -12.29 12.53 -25.52
C CYS A 253 -13.45 13.48 -25.19
N ARG A 254 -14.49 12.97 -24.52
CA ARG A 254 -15.65 13.76 -24.09
C ARG A 254 -15.24 14.92 -23.20
N ASP A 255 -14.39 14.68 -22.21
CA ASP A 255 -14.07 15.66 -21.17
C ASP A 255 -13.16 16.79 -21.68
N TYR A 256 -12.32 16.48 -22.67
CA TYR A 256 -11.28 17.40 -23.18
C TYR A 256 -11.48 17.86 -24.63
N GLY A 257 -12.61 17.52 -25.26
CA GLY A 257 -12.95 17.97 -26.61
C GLY A 257 -12.04 17.38 -27.69
N LEU A 258 -11.69 16.11 -27.56
CA LEU A 258 -10.90 15.34 -28.52
C LEU A 258 -11.78 14.29 -29.23
N MET A 259 -11.22 13.66 -30.26
CA MET A 259 -11.83 12.56 -30.99
C MET A 259 -10.81 11.45 -31.18
N GLN A 260 -11.23 10.21 -30.92
CA GLN A 260 -10.44 9.02 -31.26
C GLN A 260 -10.94 8.43 -32.57
N LEU A 261 -10.02 7.98 -33.42
CA LEU A 261 -10.27 7.07 -34.53
C LEU A 261 -9.66 5.73 -34.14
N SER A 262 -10.48 4.68 -34.05
CA SER A 262 -10.04 3.34 -33.69
C SER A 262 -9.73 2.51 -34.92
N ILE A 263 -8.70 1.67 -34.83
CA ILE A 263 -8.35 0.66 -35.84
C ILE A 263 -9.16 -0.61 -35.62
N GLU A 264 -9.34 -1.02 -34.36
CA GLU A 264 -10.12 -2.19 -34.01
C GLU A 264 -11.60 -1.88 -33.82
N PHE A 265 -12.39 -2.95 -33.91
CA PHE A 265 -13.81 -2.96 -33.63
C PHE A 265 -14.13 -4.02 -32.58
N GLU A 266 -14.63 -3.62 -31.40
CA GLU A 266 -15.03 -4.53 -30.30
C GLU A 266 -13.90 -5.47 -29.81
N GLY A 267 -12.65 -4.99 -29.77
CA GLY A 267 -11.49 -5.84 -29.41
C GLY A 267 -11.22 -6.99 -30.38
N LYS A 268 -11.78 -6.92 -31.59
CA LYS A 268 -11.56 -7.86 -32.70
C LYS A 268 -10.71 -7.20 -33.78
N GLU A 269 -9.97 -8.03 -34.51
CA GLU A 269 -9.21 -7.59 -35.68
C GLU A 269 -10.14 -6.97 -36.75
N PRO A 270 -9.72 -5.87 -37.39
CA PRO A 270 -10.53 -5.16 -38.36
C PRO A 270 -10.78 -5.95 -39.65
N THR A 271 -11.94 -5.74 -40.27
CA THR A 271 -12.20 -6.24 -41.62
C THR A 271 -11.41 -5.43 -42.66
N PRO A 272 -11.11 -5.97 -43.86
CA PRO A 272 -10.41 -5.22 -44.90
C PRO A 272 -11.13 -3.91 -45.31
N GLN A 273 -12.47 -3.91 -45.30
CA GLN A 273 -13.25 -2.72 -45.57
C GLN A 273 -13.06 -1.66 -44.48
N HIS A 274 -13.18 -2.06 -43.21
CA HIS A 274 -12.98 -1.15 -42.08
C HIS A 274 -11.56 -0.58 -42.07
N LEU A 275 -10.56 -1.42 -42.33
CA LEU A 275 -9.16 -0.99 -42.44
C LEU A 275 -8.98 0.08 -43.53
N THR A 276 -9.63 -0.09 -44.68
CA THR A 276 -9.60 0.90 -45.77
C THR A 276 -10.25 2.22 -45.35
N GLU A 277 -11.39 2.17 -44.66
CA GLU A 277 -12.07 3.34 -44.12
C GLU A 277 -11.19 4.08 -43.08
N VAL A 278 -10.57 3.34 -42.16
CA VAL A 278 -9.66 3.89 -41.16
C VAL A 278 -8.44 4.53 -41.82
N LEU A 279 -7.80 3.86 -42.79
CA LEU A 279 -6.65 4.40 -43.52
C LEU A 279 -6.99 5.72 -44.24
N ASN A 280 -8.16 5.79 -44.90
CA ASN A 280 -8.58 7.00 -45.59
C ASN A 280 -8.80 8.16 -44.60
N ARG A 281 -9.51 7.91 -43.50
CA ARG A 281 -9.75 8.93 -42.45
C ARG A 281 -8.46 9.35 -41.75
N ALA A 282 -7.55 8.41 -41.52
CA ALA A 282 -6.24 8.67 -40.93
C ALA A 282 -5.39 9.57 -41.84
N ARG A 283 -5.41 9.33 -43.16
CA ARG A 283 -4.76 10.20 -44.17
C ARG A 283 -5.38 11.59 -44.20
N GLU A 284 -6.72 11.69 -44.15
CA GLU A 284 -7.44 12.97 -44.14
C GLU A 284 -7.11 13.83 -42.89
N MET A 285 -6.95 13.20 -41.72
CA MET A 285 -6.54 13.91 -40.50
C MET A 285 -5.03 14.16 -40.43
N GLY A 286 -4.24 13.64 -41.39
CA GLY A 286 -2.79 13.72 -41.36
C GLY A 286 -2.16 13.01 -40.17
N ALA A 287 -2.72 11.87 -39.75
CA ALA A 287 -2.23 11.11 -38.60
C ALA A 287 -0.76 10.72 -38.80
N LYS A 288 0.08 11.05 -37.81
CA LYS A 288 1.51 10.71 -37.77
C LYS A 288 1.88 9.75 -36.65
N VAL A 289 0.94 9.48 -35.75
CA VAL A 289 1.13 8.60 -34.61
C VAL A 289 -0.04 7.62 -34.54
N VAL A 290 0.27 6.36 -34.26
CA VAL A 290 -0.67 5.31 -33.91
C VAL A 290 -0.44 4.94 -32.45
N PHE A 291 -1.43 5.17 -31.60
CA PHE A 291 -1.38 4.77 -30.20
C PHE A 291 -1.84 3.32 -30.03
N ILE A 292 -1.02 2.48 -29.40
CA ILE A 292 -1.30 1.06 -29.18
C ILE A 292 -1.33 0.71 -27.69
N GLN A 293 -1.95 -0.42 -27.34
CA GLN A 293 -1.88 -1.00 -26.00
C GLN A 293 -0.92 -2.18 -26.01
N ALA A 294 -0.05 -2.30 -25.00
CA ALA A 294 0.91 -3.41 -24.89
C ALA A 294 0.22 -4.78 -24.89
N GLN A 295 -0.95 -4.85 -24.23
CA GLN A 295 -1.76 -6.06 -24.10
C GLN A 295 -2.45 -6.43 -25.41
N HIS A 296 -2.43 -5.54 -26.41
CA HIS A 296 -3.16 -5.69 -27.67
C HIS A 296 -2.39 -5.05 -28.85
N LEU A 297 -1.30 -5.68 -29.29
CA LEU A 297 -0.59 -5.28 -30.51
C LEU A 297 -1.19 -6.00 -31.73
N SER A 298 -2.33 -5.48 -32.21
CA SER A 298 -3.07 -6.08 -33.33
C SER A 298 -2.27 -6.04 -34.64
N LYS A 299 -2.54 -7.01 -35.52
CA LYS A 299 -1.96 -7.00 -36.87
C LYS A 299 -2.47 -5.80 -37.66
N GLY A 300 -3.73 -5.42 -37.45
CA GLY A 300 -4.32 -4.20 -38.00
C GLY A 300 -3.51 -2.94 -37.64
N ALA A 301 -3.17 -2.74 -36.36
CA ALA A 301 -2.42 -1.54 -35.94
C ALA A 301 -1.05 -1.41 -36.61
N ARG A 302 -0.29 -2.52 -36.72
CA ARG A 302 0.99 -2.54 -37.44
C ARG A 302 0.83 -2.18 -38.91
N LEU A 303 -0.13 -2.81 -39.58
CA LEU A 303 -0.39 -2.55 -41.00
C LEU A 303 -0.77 -1.09 -41.25
N VAL A 304 -1.62 -0.51 -40.40
CA VAL A 304 -1.99 0.91 -40.50
C VAL A 304 -0.78 1.81 -40.27
N ALA A 305 0.05 1.53 -39.26
CA ALA A 305 1.24 2.32 -39.00
C ALA A 305 2.23 2.29 -40.19
N GLU A 306 2.46 1.10 -40.77
CA GLU A 306 3.32 0.92 -41.95
C GLU A 306 2.79 1.67 -43.18
N GLU A 307 1.49 1.57 -43.47
CA GLU A 307 0.84 2.23 -44.62
C GLU A 307 0.76 3.76 -44.52
N LEU A 308 0.91 4.30 -43.30
CA LEU A 308 0.89 5.74 -43.03
C LEU A 308 2.30 6.34 -42.81
N ASP A 309 3.34 5.50 -42.71
CA ASP A 309 4.66 5.88 -42.20
C ASP A 309 4.52 6.62 -40.85
N ALA A 310 3.69 6.07 -39.96
CA ALA A 310 3.34 6.65 -38.67
C ALA A 310 4.18 6.04 -37.54
N GLU A 311 4.55 6.87 -36.56
CA GLU A 311 5.19 6.44 -35.33
C GLU A 311 4.22 5.61 -34.48
N VAL A 312 4.70 4.54 -33.87
CA VAL A 312 3.90 3.72 -32.96
C VAL A 312 4.27 4.10 -31.52
N VAL A 313 3.28 4.57 -30.76
CA VAL A 313 3.46 4.97 -29.36
C VAL A 313 2.56 4.12 -28.48
N GLU A 314 3.10 3.58 -27.39
CA GLU A 314 2.34 2.79 -26.44
C GLU A 314 1.62 3.68 -25.43
N LEU A 315 0.33 3.40 -25.18
CA LEU A 315 -0.46 3.96 -24.10
C LEU A 315 -1.20 2.83 -23.38
N ASP A 316 -0.95 2.69 -22.08
CA ASP A 316 -1.61 1.69 -21.24
C ASP A 316 -2.72 2.34 -20.40
N PRO A 317 -4.01 2.20 -20.73
CA PRO A 317 -5.07 2.75 -19.90
C PRO A 317 -5.23 2.03 -18.55
N LEU A 318 -4.58 0.88 -18.34
CA LEU A 318 -4.68 0.07 -17.13
C LEU A 318 -3.49 0.25 -16.18
N ASP A 319 -2.57 1.19 -16.43
CA ASP A 319 -1.42 1.43 -15.53
C ASP A 319 -1.89 1.80 -14.11
N GLU A 320 -1.25 1.18 -13.11
CA GLU A 320 -1.52 1.39 -11.69
C GLU A 320 -1.06 2.79 -11.21
N ASN A 321 -0.06 3.39 -11.89
CA ASN A 321 0.42 4.75 -11.62
C ASN A 321 -0.51 5.79 -12.26
N TYR A 322 -1.77 5.79 -11.83
CA TYR A 322 -2.87 6.50 -12.50
C TYR A 322 -2.57 7.97 -12.84
N PHE A 323 -2.07 8.76 -11.88
CA PHE A 323 -1.81 10.20 -12.12
C PHE A 323 -0.73 10.43 -13.19
N GLU A 324 0.37 9.69 -13.11
CA GLU A 324 1.47 9.81 -14.06
C GLU A 324 1.05 9.33 -15.45
N ASN A 325 0.33 8.21 -15.50
CA ASN A 325 -0.19 7.64 -16.74
C ASN A 325 -1.19 8.58 -17.43
N MET A 326 -2.14 9.16 -16.70
CA MET A 326 -3.10 10.12 -17.26
C MET A 326 -2.41 11.37 -17.84
N LEU A 327 -1.34 11.85 -17.20
CA LEU A 327 -0.53 12.95 -17.73
C LEU A 327 0.31 12.50 -18.93
N HIS A 328 0.81 11.26 -18.94
CA HIS A 328 1.50 10.68 -20.07
C HIS A 328 0.60 10.59 -21.30
N ILE A 329 -0.60 10.02 -21.16
CA ILE A 329 -1.65 9.97 -22.21
C ILE A 329 -1.90 11.38 -22.77
N ALA A 330 -2.13 12.36 -21.90
CA ALA A 330 -2.39 13.74 -22.32
C ALA A 330 -1.23 14.35 -23.12
N LYS A 331 0.02 14.16 -22.66
CA LYS A 331 1.22 14.68 -23.33
C LYS A 331 1.46 14.00 -24.67
N SER A 332 1.33 12.67 -24.73
CA SER A 332 1.50 11.89 -25.95
C SER A 332 0.49 12.30 -27.02
N ILE A 333 -0.78 12.46 -26.65
CA ILE A 333 -1.82 12.94 -27.57
C ILE A 333 -1.57 14.40 -28.01
N ALA A 334 -1.08 15.26 -27.11
CA ALA A 334 -0.82 16.66 -27.45
C ALA A 334 0.41 16.87 -28.33
N ALA A 335 1.37 15.95 -28.29
CA ALA A 335 2.65 16.05 -29.00
C ALA A 335 2.62 15.57 -30.46
N GLN A 336 1.56 14.86 -30.88
CA GLN A 336 1.42 14.28 -32.23
C GLN A 336 1.40 15.31 -33.37
#